data_AF-A0AB74V0J3-F1
#
_entry.id   AF-A0AB74V0J3-F1
#
_cell.length_a   1.000
_cell.length_b   1.000
_cell.length_c   1.000
_cell.angle_alpha   90.00
_cell.angle_beta   90.00
_cell.angle_gamma   90.00
#
_symmetry.space_group_name_H-M   'P 1'
#
loop_
_entity.id
_entity.type
_entity.pdbx_description
1 polymer ?
#
loop_
_entity_poly.entity_id
_entity_poly.type
_entity_poly.pdbx_seq_one_letter_code
_entity_poly.pdbx_strand_id
1 'polypeptide(L)'
;MDTGHTPFISHNRVNPLKNTATNPPPKGLSPAAVAWWKRLHAEFDLADEAASFLLESALRSFDRMTQAAALVEKHGIVVEDKFGQLKSNPATTVERDSRAAMHSAFKALNLDVLPPQKPGRPAGR
;
A
#
# COMPACT_ATOMS: atom_id res chain seq x y z
N MET A 1 44.52 30.99 -8.26
CA MET A 1 43.41 31.29 -7.34
C MET A 1 42.14 30.87 -8.06
N ASP A 2 42.05 29.59 -8.42
CA ASP A 2 41.46 28.48 -7.67
C ASP A 2 39.94 28.63 -7.40
N THR A 3 39.28 27.51 -7.65
CA THR A 3 37.93 27.20 -8.10
C THR A 3 36.84 27.23 -7.02
N GLY A 4 35.55 27.23 -7.44
CA GLY A 4 34.48 26.88 -6.50
C GLY A 4 33.05 27.18 -6.94
N HIS A 5 32.55 26.52 -7.98
CA HIS A 5 31.10 26.34 -8.19
C HIS A 5 30.61 25.21 -7.28
N THR A 6 29.60 25.45 -6.44
CA THR A 6 28.84 24.39 -5.77
C THR A 6 27.35 24.72 -5.69
N PRO A 7 26.45 23.84 -6.17
CA PRO A 7 25.02 23.98 -5.98
C PRO A 7 24.61 23.32 -4.66
N PHE A 8 23.84 24.02 -3.81
CA PHE A 8 23.29 23.40 -2.61
C PHE A 8 21.98 22.68 -2.95
N ILE A 9 22.10 21.44 -3.43
CA ILE A 9 20.97 20.52 -3.51
C ILE A 9 20.74 19.92 -2.12
N SER A 10 19.76 20.45 -1.38
CA SER A 10 19.25 19.78 -0.18
C SER A 10 18.28 18.68 -0.61
N HIS A 11 18.83 17.50 -0.88
CA HIS A 11 18.04 16.27 -0.91
C HIS A 11 17.56 16.02 0.52
N ASN A 12 16.25 16.15 0.75
CA ASN A 12 15.61 15.64 1.96
C ASN A 12 15.66 14.10 1.91
N ARG A 13 16.83 13.53 2.22
CA ARG A 13 17.00 12.09 2.41
C ARG A 13 16.38 11.75 3.75
N VAL A 14 15.19 11.18 3.70
CA VAL A 14 14.65 10.38 4.80
C VAL A 14 15.74 9.41 5.25
N ASN A 15 16.21 9.55 6.49
CA ASN A 15 17.16 8.62 7.08
C ASN A 15 16.43 7.29 7.28
N PRO A 16 16.89 6.17 6.69
CA PRO A 16 16.33 4.87 7.05
C PRO A 16 16.78 4.55 8.47
N LEU A 17 15.82 4.34 9.37
CA LEU A 17 16.08 3.77 10.69
C LEU A 17 16.64 2.36 10.46
N LYS A 18 17.90 2.15 10.82
CA LYS A 18 18.52 0.82 10.83
C LYS A 18 17.87 -0.01 11.94
N ASN A 19 16.80 -0.74 11.61
CA ASN A 19 16.33 -1.85 12.43
C ASN A 19 16.56 -3.16 11.65
N THR A 20 17.57 -3.93 12.08
CA THR A 20 18.10 -5.10 11.35
C THR A 20 17.37 -6.41 11.66
N ALA A 21 16.25 -6.36 12.39
CA ALA A 21 15.39 -7.52 12.62
C ALA A 21 14.27 -7.56 11.57
N THR A 22 14.61 -7.86 10.32
CA THR A 22 13.61 -8.07 9.26
C THR A 22 12.84 -9.36 9.53
N ASN A 23 11.60 -9.24 10.00
CA ASN A 23 10.66 -10.36 10.06
C ASN A 23 10.50 -10.94 8.64
N PRO A 24 10.76 -12.25 8.41
CA PRO A 24 10.67 -12.81 7.07
C PRO A 24 9.24 -12.65 6.51
N PRO A 25 9.10 -12.39 5.20
CA PRO A 25 7.79 -12.27 4.58
C PRO A 25 7.01 -13.59 4.73
N PRO A 26 5.70 -13.51 5.03
CA PRO A 26 4.83 -14.68 5.10
C PRO A 26 4.82 -15.50 3.82
N LYS A 27 4.63 -16.81 3.96
CA LYS A 27 4.55 -17.73 2.81
C LYS A 27 3.29 -17.46 1.97
N GLY A 28 3.43 -17.60 0.66
CA GLY A 28 2.32 -17.51 -0.29
C GLY A 28 1.93 -16.09 -0.71
N LEU A 29 2.72 -15.07 -0.34
CA LEU A 29 2.59 -13.73 -0.91
C LEU A 29 3.16 -13.67 -2.33
N SER A 30 2.57 -12.84 -3.18
CA SER A 30 3.11 -12.57 -4.51
C SER A 30 4.47 -11.86 -4.43
N PRO A 31 5.30 -11.89 -5.49
CA PRO A 31 6.56 -11.14 -5.52
C PRO A 31 6.40 -9.64 -5.27
N ALA A 32 5.29 -9.05 -5.74
CA ALA A 32 4.97 -7.64 -5.51
C ALA A 32 4.64 -7.37 -4.03
N ALA A 33 3.82 -8.22 -3.41
CA ALA A 33 3.52 -8.14 -1.99
C ALA A 33 4.78 -8.32 -1.13
N VAL A 34 5.66 -9.27 -1.46
CA VAL A 34 6.95 -9.46 -0.77
C VAL A 34 7.83 -8.22 -0.85
N ALA A 35 7.87 -7.54 -2.00
CA ALA A 35 8.61 -6.29 -2.14
C ALA A 35 8.05 -5.20 -1.22
N TRP A 36 6.72 -5.06 -1.14
CA TRP A 36 6.07 -4.14 -0.22
C TRP A 36 6.32 -4.48 1.25
N TRP A 37 6.28 -5.76 1.64
CA TRP A 37 6.62 -6.20 2.99
C TRP A 37 8.00 -5.70 3.42
N LYS A 38 9.02 -5.98 2.60
CA LYS A 38 10.41 -5.58 2.87
C LYS A 38 10.55 -4.07 2.96
N ARG A 39 9.89 -3.34 2.07
CA ARG A 39 9.91 -1.88 2.05
C ARG A 39 9.29 -1.29 3.30
N LEU A 40 8.11 -1.76 3.70
CA LEU A 40 7.38 -1.25 4.86
C LEU A 40 8.12 -1.56 6.17
N HIS A 41 8.68 -2.76 6.33
CA HIS A 41 9.54 -3.06 7.48
C HIS A 41 10.86 -2.27 7.50
N ALA A 42 11.34 -1.79 6.35
CA ALA A 42 12.54 -0.95 6.29
C ALA A 42 12.24 0.54 6.56
N GLU A 43 11.04 1.01 6.25
CA GLU A 43 10.63 2.41 6.42
C GLU A 43 9.95 2.66 7.78
N PHE A 44 9.24 1.67 8.33
CA PHE A 44 8.43 1.79 9.55
C PHE A 44 8.88 0.77 10.61
N ASP A 45 8.77 1.16 11.88
CA ASP A 45 9.05 0.26 13.00
C ASP A 45 7.86 -0.69 13.25
N LEU A 46 7.80 -1.76 12.46
CA LEU A 46 6.77 -2.80 12.52
C LEU A 46 7.28 -4.05 13.26
N ALA A 47 7.96 -3.86 14.39
CA ALA A 47 8.58 -4.94 15.15
C ALA A 47 7.58 -5.80 15.95
N ASP A 48 6.38 -5.28 16.22
CA ASP A 48 5.36 -5.99 16.98
C ASP A 48 4.62 -7.06 16.16
N GLU A 49 4.20 -8.14 16.84
CA GLU A 49 3.50 -9.26 16.21
C GLU A 49 2.14 -8.84 15.65
N ALA A 50 1.39 -7.99 16.38
CA ALA A 50 0.11 -7.48 15.90
C ALA A 50 0.27 -6.60 14.65
N ALA A 51 1.33 -5.80 14.60
CA ALA A 51 1.66 -4.99 13.42
C ALA A 51 2.01 -5.87 12.21
N SER A 52 2.82 -6.92 12.42
CA SER A 52 3.16 -7.89 11.38
C SER A 52 1.93 -8.63 10.85
N PHE A 53 1.00 -9.02 11.74
CA PHE A 53 -0.25 -9.69 11.38
C PHE A 53 -1.19 -8.80 10.55
N LEU A 54 -1.32 -7.52 10.91
CA LEU A 54 -2.09 -6.54 10.15
C LEU A 54 -1.47 -6.27 8.78
N LEU A 55 -0.14 -6.17 8.71
CA LEU A 55 0.56 -5.98 7.44
C LEU A 55 0.39 -7.20 6.53
N GLU A 56 0.52 -8.41 7.07
CA GLU A 56 0.29 -9.63 6.30
C GLU A 56 -1.13 -9.64 5.73
N SER A 57 -2.11 -9.34 6.56
CA SER A 57 -3.52 -9.26 6.16
C SER A 57 -3.72 -8.23 5.03
N ALA A 58 -3.11 -7.05 5.14
CA ALA A 58 -3.16 -6.01 4.12
C ALA A 58 -2.58 -6.50 2.77
N LEU A 59 -1.43 -7.18 2.80
CA LEU A 59 -0.76 -7.66 1.59
C LEU A 59 -1.48 -8.85 0.95
N ARG A 60 -2.10 -9.73 1.73
CA ARG A 60 -2.98 -10.78 1.19
C ARG A 60 -4.21 -10.18 0.51
N SER A 61 -4.77 -9.12 1.08
CA SER A 61 -5.85 -8.36 0.44
C SER A 61 -5.38 -7.67 -0.84
N PHE A 62 -4.17 -7.13 -0.88
CA PHE A 62 -3.57 -6.58 -2.10
C PHE A 62 -3.43 -7.63 -3.21
N ASP A 63 -2.93 -8.83 -2.88
CA ASP A 63 -2.81 -9.93 -3.84
C ASP A 63 -4.18 -10.34 -4.40
N ARG A 64 -5.19 -10.45 -3.52
CA ARG A 64 -6.56 -10.77 -3.94
C ARG A 64 -7.15 -9.68 -4.85
N MET A 65 -6.96 -8.41 -4.51
CA MET A 65 -7.39 -7.28 -5.33
C MET A 65 -6.75 -7.34 -6.72
N THR A 66 -5.45 -7.65 -6.80
CA THR A 66 -4.73 -7.75 -8.08
C THR A 66 -5.27 -8.89 -8.94
N GLN A 67 -5.57 -10.04 -8.35
CA GLN A 67 -6.21 -11.16 -9.05
C GLN A 67 -7.59 -10.78 -9.58
N ALA A 68 -8.40 -10.08 -8.77
CA ALA A 68 -9.72 -9.63 -9.17
C ALA A 68 -9.65 -8.60 -10.31
N ALA A 69 -8.73 -7.64 -10.22
CA ALA A 69 -8.49 -6.66 -11.28
C ALA A 69 -8.13 -7.32 -12.62
N ALA A 70 -7.30 -8.37 -12.60
CA ALA A 70 -6.98 -9.14 -13.82
C ALA A 70 -8.21 -9.82 -14.44
N LEU A 71 -9.15 -10.29 -13.61
CA LEU A 71 -10.43 -10.85 -14.09
C LEU A 71 -11.35 -9.76 -14.65
N VAL A 72 -11.39 -8.57 -14.04
CA VAL A 72 -12.14 -7.43 -14.55
C VAL A 72 -11.59 -6.96 -15.90
N GLU A 73 -10.27 -6.86 -16.04
CA GLU A 73 -9.61 -6.52 -17.31
C GLU A 73 -9.95 -7.54 -18.41
N LYS A 74 -9.93 -8.83 -18.07
CA LYS A 74 -10.19 -9.91 -19.02
C LYS A 74 -11.66 -9.97 -19.47
N HIS A 75 -12.60 -9.76 -18.56
CA HIS A 75 -14.03 -10.01 -18.81
C HIS A 75 -14.88 -8.74 -18.95
N GLY A 76 -14.30 -7.57 -18.66
CA GLY A 76 -15.02 -6.31 -18.56
C GLY A 76 -15.71 -6.11 -17.22
N ILE A 77 -16.20 -4.90 -16.99
CA ILE A 77 -16.95 -4.52 -15.77
C ILE A 77 -18.37 -5.08 -15.72
N VAL A 78 -18.89 -5.52 -16.87
CA VAL A 78 -20.22 -6.12 -17.05
C VAL A 78 -20.05 -7.40 -17.86
N VAL A 79 -20.74 -8.46 -17.46
CA VAL A 79 -20.73 -9.79 -18.09
C VAL A 79 -22.16 -10.22 -18.42
N GLU A 80 -22.31 -11.01 -19.48
CA GLU A 80 -23.58 -11.57 -19.91
C GLU A 80 -23.82 -12.93 -19.23
N ASP A 81 -25.04 -13.17 -18.75
CA ASP A 81 -25.42 -14.48 -18.23
C ASP A 81 -25.93 -15.44 -19.32
N LYS A 82 -26.27 -16.68 -18.94
CA LYS A 82 -26.76 -17.69 -19.88
C LYS A 82 -28.08 -17.34 -20.60
N PHE A 83 -28.79 -16.31 -20.14
CA PHE A 83 -30.05 -15.84 -20.72
C PHE A 83 -29.88 -14.52 -21.49
N GLY A 84 -28.65 -14.05 -21.66
CA GLY A 84 -28.33 -12.82 -22.36
C GLY A 84 -28.49 -11.55 -21.53
N GLN A 85 -28.65 -11.67 -20.20
CA GLN A 85 -28.80 -10.51 -19.34
C GLN A 85 -27.44 -9.99 -18.90
N LEU A 86 -27.25 -8.67 -19.04
CA LEU A 86 -26.05 -7.97 -18.57
C LEU A 86 -26.08 -7.83 -17.05
N LYS A 87 -25.01 -8.29 -16.38
CA LYS A 87 -24.83 -8.24 -14.92
C LYS A 87 -23.44 -7.70 -14.57
N SER A 88 -23.30 -7.13 -13.38
CA SER A 88 -21.98 -6.73 -12.88
C SER A 88 -21.05 -7.93 -12.83
N ASN A 89 -19.81 -7.76 -13.29
CA ASN A 89 -18.78 -8.79 -13.13
C ASN A 89 -18.56 -9.07 -11.64
N PRO A 90 -18.70 -10.32 -11.16
CA PRO A 90 -18.50 -10.65 -9.74
C PRO A 90 -17.12 -10.24 -9.20
N ALA A 91 -16.10 -10.18 -10.06
CA ALA A 91 -14.75 -9.77 -9.68
C ALA A 91 -14.69 -8.31 -9.21
N THR A 92 -15.59 -7.42 -9.64
CA THR A 92 -15.59 -6.01 -9.21
C THR A 92 -15.87 -5.89 -7.71
N THR A 93 -16.78 -6.70 -7.18
CA THR A 93 -17.06 -6.76 -5.73
C THR A 93 -15.85 -7.27 -4.96
N VAL A 94 -15.19 -8.33 -5.44
CA VAL A 94 -14.00 -8.89 -4.79
C VAL A 94 -12.87 -7.86 -4.76
N GLU A 95 -12.64 -7.16 -5.87
CA GLU A 95 -11.63 -6.11 -5.98
C GLU A 95 -11.92 -4.96 -4.99
N ARG A 96 -13.17 -4.51 -4.94
CA ARG A 96 -13.63 -3.45 -4.03
C ARG A 96 -13.41 -3.84 -2.56
N ASP A 97 -13.87 -5.02 -2.17
CA ASP A 97 -13.84 -5.46 -0.77
C ASP A 97 -12.41 -5.72 -0.31
N SER A 98 -11.57 -6.31 -1.18
CA SER A 98 -10.15 -6.52 -0.89
C SER A 98 -9.41 -5.20 -0.74
N ARG A 99 -9.70 -4.21 -1.59
CA ARG A 99 -9.12 -2.86 -1.47
C ARG A 99 -9.53 -2.18 -0.16
N ALA A 100 -10.79 -2.29 0.23
CA ALA A 100 -11.29 -1.74 1.49
C ALA A 100 -10.61 -2.38 2.72
N ALA A 101 -10.42 -3.71 2.70
CA ALA A 101 -9.71 -4.43 3.75
C ALA A 101 -8.24 -3.98 3.84
N MET A 102 -7.55 -3.88 2.71
CA MET A 102 -6.17 -3.37 2.64
C MET A 102 -6.05 -1.96 3.24
N HIS A 103 -6.93 -1.03 2.82
CA HIS A 103 -6.91 0.33 3.37
C HIS A 103 -7.24 0.38 4.87
N SER A 104 -8.15 -0.48 5.34
CA SER A 104 -8.50 -0.54 6.76
C SER A 104 -7.32 -1.04 7.60
N ALA A 105 -6.58 -2.03 7.11
CA ALA A 105 -5.36 -2.51 7.77
C ALA A 105 -4.25 -1.45 7.79
N PHE A 106 -4.05 -0.70 6.69
CA PHE A 106 -3.08 0.40 6.66
C PHE A 106 -3.43 1.54 7.62
N LYS A 107 -4.72 1.86 7.76
CA LYS A 107 -5.20 2.81 8.78
C LYS A 107 -4.96 2.31 10.20
N ALA A 108 -5.22 1.02 10.46
CA ALA A 108 -4.96 0.41 11.75
C ALA A 108 -3.46 0.44 12.12
N LEU A 109 -2.59 0.37 11.12
CA LEU A 109 -1.13 0.53 11.28
C LEU A 109 -0.66 2.00 11.32
N ASN A 110 -1.58 2.96 11.18
CA ASN A 110 -1.29 4.40 11.08
C ASN A 110 -0.31 4.77 9.96
N LEU A 111 -0.27 3.99 8.87
CA LEU A 111 0.62 4.24 7.73
C LEU A 111 0.10 5.36 6.82
N ASP A 112 -1.16 5.77 6.97
CA ASP A 112 -1.79 6.86 6.23
C ASP A 112 -1.54 8.25 6.83
N VAL A 113 -0.95 8.32 8.03
CA VAL A 113 -0.70 9.57 8.73
C VAL A 113 0.56 10.23 8.20
N LEU A 114 0.39 11.35 7.49
CA LEU A 114 1.50 12.26 7.18
C LEU A 114 1.93 13.02 8.44
N PRO A 115 3.23 13.34 8.60
CA PRO A 115 3.67 14.22 9.69
C PRO A 115 2.91 15.55 9.63
N PRO A 116 2.54 16.12 10.80
CA PRO A 116 1.72 17.33 10.85
C PRO A 116 2.40 18.46 10.09
N GLN A 117 1.75 18.93 9.02
CA GLN A 117 2.14 20.14 8.32
C GLN A 117 1.84 21.35 9.22
N LYS A 118 2.68 22.39 9.16
CA LYS A 118 2.48 23.64 9.94
C LYS A 118 1.03 24.13 9.78
N PRO A 119 0.34 24.55 10.87
CA PRO A 119 -1.05 24.98 10.81
C PRO A 119 -1.22 26.08 9.76
N GLY A 120 -1.93 25.76 8.67
CA GLY A 120 -1.99 26.61 7.47
C GLY A 120 -3.41 26.81 6.98
N ARG A 121 -4.14 27.75 7.61
CA ARG A 121 -4.94 28.86 7.02
C ARG A 121 -5.67 29.55 8.18
N PRO A 122 -5.43 30.84 8.48
CA PRO A 122 -6.20 31.54 9.50
C PRO A 122 -7.68 31.65 9.11
N ALA A 123 -8.56 31.61 10.10
CA ALA A 123 -10.00 31.77 9.92
C ALA A 123 -10.28 33.08 9.17
N GLY A 124 -10.93 32.98 8.01
CA GLY A 124 -11.43 34.15 7.30
C GLY A 124 -12.49 34.84 8.15
N ARG A 125 -12.37 36.17 8.29
CA ARG A 125 -13.44 37.04 8.73
C ARG A 125 -14.16 37.60 7.51
#